data_AF-E2A8K9-F1
#
_entry.id   AF-E2A8K9-F1
#
_cell.length_a   1.000
_cell.length_b   1.000
_cell.length_c   1.000
_cell.angle_alpha   90.00
_cell.angle_beta   90.00
_cell.angle_gamma   90.00
#
_symmetry.space_group_name_H-M   'P 1'
#
loop_
_entity.id
_entity.type
_entity.pdbx_description
1 polymer ?
#
loop_
_entity_poly.entity_id
_entity_poly.type
_entity_poly.pdbx_seq_one_letter_code
_entity_poly.pdbx_strand_id
1 'polypeptide(L)'
;ISRYDVLILFEDFNAKIGREDFLQHVAGKHSLHDNTNTNGKTLSQLTESNELIIKSTCLEKKKHIKEHGKCRVINQIDYVLISRRQESSIIDVGSARGPNCDSDHYVVRAKFKERMARAECAQGPRKHI
;
A
#
# COMPACT_ATOMS: atom_id res chain seq x y z
N ILE A 1 15.38 10.66 0.48
CA ILE A 1 14.64 10.12 1.65
C ILE A 1 15.69 9.66 2.65
N SER A 2 15.68 10.20 3.87
CA SER A 2 16.65 9.82 4.90
C SER A 2 16.53 8.34 5.24
N ARG A 3 17.60 7.77 5.79
CA ARG A 3 17.59 6.37 6.26
C ARG A 3 16.55 6.09 7.36
N TYR A 4 16.00 7.12 7.99
CA TYR A 4 15.00 7.01 9.05
C TYR A 4 13.60 7.43 8.59
N ASP A 5 13.47 7.96 7.37
CA ASP A 5 12.19 8.40 6.84
C ASP A 5 11.45 7.21 6.24
N VAL A 6 10.12 7.23 6.36
CA VAL A 6 9.24 6.23 5.79
C VAL A 6 8.49 6.82 4.61
N LEU A 7 8.67 6.24 3.42
CA LEU A 7 7.88 6.59 2.24
C LEU A 7 6.76 5.56 2.06
N ILE A 8 5.53 6.07 2.06
CA ILE A 8 4.31 5.33 1.74
C ILE A 8 3.59 6.10 0.64
N LEU A 9 3.20 5.41 -0.42
CA LEU A 9 2.30 5.93 -1.46
C LEU A 9 0.99 5.15 -1.38
N PHE A 10 -0.15 5.82 -1.46
CA PHE A 10 -1.45 5.17 -1.29
C PHE A 10 -2.52 5.81 -2.18
N GLU A 11 -3.64 5.10 -2.34
CA GLU A 11 -4.85 5.44 -3.11
C GLU A 11 -4.83 5.02 -4.58
N ASP A 12 -5.40 5.82 -5.47
CA ASP A 12 -5.82 5.42 -6.79
C ASP A 12 -4.70 5.60 -7.83
N PHE A 13 -4.12 4.47 -8.24
CA PHE A 13 -3.13 4.43 -9.33
C PHE A 13 -3.78 4.13 -10.68
N ASN A 14 -5.09 3.86 -10.70
CA ASN A 14 -5.84 3.39 -11.87
C ASN A 14 -5.13 2.22 -12.59
N ALA A 15 -4.50 1.34 -11.81
CA ALA A 15 -3.61 0.29 -12.28
C ALA A 15 -4.19 -1.10 -11.99
N LYS A 16 -4.04 -2.04 -12.92
CA LYS A 16 -4.29 -3.46 -12.67
C LYS A 16 -2.95 -4.15 -12.66
N ILE A 17 -2.56 -4.67 -11.51
CA ILE A 17 -1.36 -5.48 -11.35
C ILE A 17 -1.80 -6.93 -11.32
N GLY A 18 -1.27 -7.75 -12.21
CA GLY A 18 -1.61 -9.17 -12.28
C GLY A 18 -0.80 -10.03 -11.32
N ARG A 19 -0.86 -11.33 -11.54
CA ARG A 19 -0.11 -12.34 -10.76
C ARG A 19 1.04 -12.94 -11.55
N GLU A 20 1.49 -12.26 -12.61
CA GLU A 20 2.59 -12.73 -13.42
C GLU A 20 3.85 -12.96 -12.58
N ASP A 21 4.55 -14.08 -12.79
CA ASP A 21 5.68 -14.49 -11.94
C ASP A 21 6.78 -13.43 -11.86
N PHE A 22 7.03 -12.72 -12.96
CA PHE A 22 8.02 -11.66 -13.03
C PHE A 22 7.64 -10.39 -12.25
N LEU A 23 6.42 -10.28 -11.71
CA LEU A 23 5.99 -9.16 -10.87
C LEU A 23 5.90 -9.52 -9.38
N GLN A 24 6.10 -10.78 -9.01
CA GLN A 24 5.94 -11.21 -7.62
C GLN A 24 6.92 -10.52 -6.67
N HIS A 25 8.10 -10.10 -7.14
CA HIS A 25 9.02 -9.31 -6.33
C HIS A 25 8.53 -7.88 -6.11
N VAL A 26 7.73 -7.33 -7.02
CA VAL A 26 7.19 -5.97 -6.92
C VAL A 26 5.86 -5.93 -6.18
N ALA A 27 4.99 -6.91 -6.43
CA ALA A 27 3.60 -6.90 -5.98
C ALA A 27 3.18 -8.10 -5.14
N GLY A 28 4.00 -9.14 -5.00
CA GLY A 28 3.57 -10.37 -4.34
C GLY A 28 2.49 -11.14 -5.13
N LYS A 29 1.89 -12.14 -4.48
CA LYS A 29 1.07 -13.18 -5.14
C LYS A 29 -0.44 -13.02 -4.97
N HIS A 30 -0.88 -12.09 -4.13
CA HIS A 30 -2.28 -11.97 -3.70
C HIS A 30 -3.02 -10.83 -4.40
N SER A 31 -2.59 -10.46 -5.61
CA SER A 31 -3.36 -9.55 -6.44
C SER A 31 -4.70 -10.16 -6.86
N LEU A 32 -5.71 -9.30 -7.06
CA LEU A 32 -7.02 -9.69 -7.56
C LEU A 32 -7.04 -9.98 -9.06
N HIS A 33 -6.10 -9.41 -9.82
CA HIS A 33 -6.06 -9.54 -11.28
C HIS A 33 -5.12 -10.66 -11.72
N ASP A 34 -5.42 -11.30 -12.85
CA ASP A 34 -4.51 -12.25 -13.50
C ASP A 34 -3.43 -11.56 -14.32
N ASN A 35 -3.83 -10.51 -15.05
CA ASN A 35 -2.98 -9.82 -16.01
C ASN A 35 -2.77 -8.35 -15.64
N THR A 36 -1.58 -7.85 -15.91
CA THR A 36 -1.21 -6.46 -15.70
C THR A 36 -1.61 -5.57 -16.88
N ASN A 37 -2.34 -4.48 -16.63
CA ASN A 37 -2.69 -3.50 -17.66
C ASN A 37 -1.55 -2.50 -17.92
N THR A 38 -1.70 -1.59 -18.88
CA THR A 38 -0.68 -0.58 -19.22
C THR A 38 -0.26 0.26 -18.00
N ASN A 39 -1.22 0.79 -17.25
CA ASN A 39 -0.92 1.56 -16.03
C ASN A 39 -0.23 0.72 -14.96
N GLY A 40 -0.58 -0.57 -14.86
CA GLY A 40 0.09 -1.53 -13.98
C GLY A 40 1.54 -1.78 -14.36
N LYS A 41 1.88 -1.80 -15.65
CA LYS A 41 3.28 -1.89 -16.11
C LYS A 41 4.05 -0.64 -15.70
N THR A 42 3.47 0.55 -15.91
CA THR A 42 4.08 1.81 -15.47
C THR A 42 4.27 1.86 -13.96
N LEU A 43 3.25 1.44 -13.20
CA LEU A 43 3.33 1.36 -11.74
C LEU A 43 4.40 0.37 -11.29
N SER A 44 4.52 -0.78 -11.97
CA SER A 44 5.53 -1.79 -11.65
C SER A 44 6.94 -1.25 -11.88
N GLN A 45 7.18 -0.58 -13.00
CA GLN A 45 8.45 0.08 -13.32
C GLN A 45 8.80 1.18 -12.32
N LEU A 46 7.82 2.02 -11.95
CA LEU A 46 8.00 3.05 -10.93
C LEU A 46 8.34 2.44 -9.57
N THR A 47 7.64 1.37 -9.19
CA THR A 47 7.85 0.69 -7.92
C THR A 47 9.25 0.08 -7.85
N GLU A 48 9.67 -0.60 -8.92
CA GLU A 48 10.98 -1.24 -9.01
C GLU A 48 12.13 -0.21 -9.01
N SER A 49 12.04 0.83 -9.85
CA SER A 49 13.06 1.88 -9.95
C SER A 49 13.27 2.69 -8.66
N ASN A 50 12.28 2.72 -7.76
CA ASN A 50 12.33 3.49 -6.52
C ASN A 50 12.50 2.60 -5.27
N GLU A 51 12.85 1.31 -5.43
CA GLU A 51 13.00 0.37 -4.32
C GLU A 51 11.75 0.33 -3.42
N LEU A 52 10.58 0.33 -4.05
CA LEU A 52 9.28 0.21 -3.40
C LEU A 52 8.76 -1.24 -3.50
N ILE A 53 7.68 -1.52 -2.79
CA ILE A 53 6.90 -2.74 -2.93
C ILE A 53 5.40 -2.42 -2.80
N ILE A 54 4.57 -3.03 -3.64
CA ILE A 54 3.11 -2.92 -3.57
C ILE A 54 2.63 -3.85 -2.46
N LYS A 55 2.70 -3.38 -1.22
CA LYS A 55 2.41 -4.18 -0.02
C LYS A 55 0.98 -4.74 0.00
N SER A 56 0.04 -3.97 -0.53
CA SER A 56 -1.38 -4.34 -0.54
C SER A 56 -1.71 -5.66 -1.26
N THR A 57 -0.83 -6.14 -2.13
CA THR A 57 -0.93 -7.40 -2.90
C THR A 57 0.04 -8.49 -2.39
N CYS A 58 0.92 -8.16 -1.42
CA CYS A 58 1.78 -9.12 -0.73
C CYS A 58 1.08 -9.84 0.43
N LEU A 59 0.01 -9.25 0.96
CA LEU A 59 -0.72 -9.78 2.11
C LEU A 59 -1.92 -10.60 1.65
N GLU A 60 -2.03 -11.83 2.15
CA GLU A 60 -3.19 -12.67 1.90
C GLU A 60 -4.41 -12.07 2.62
N LYS A 61 -5.43 -11.69 1.85
CA LYS A 61 -6.70 -11.22 2.39
C LYS A 61 -7.70 -12.37 2.42
N LYS A 62 -8.39 -12.53 3.55
CA LYS A 62 -9.60 -13.37 3.58
C LYS A 62 -10.59 -12.78 2.58
N LYS A 63 -10.98 -13.57 1.57
CA LYS A 63 -12.02 -13.19 0.62
C LYS A 63 -13.32 -12.99 1.40
N HIS A 64 -13.69 -11.75 1.69
CA HIS A 64 -15.03 -11.44 2.18
C HIS A 64 -15.99 -11.48 0.98
N ILE A 65 -16.32 -12.69 0.53
CA ILE A 65 -17.42 -12.90 -0.40
C ILE A 65 -18.70 -12.70 0.42
N LYS A 66 -19.25 -11.48 0.39
CA LYS A 66 -20.68 -11.29 0.72
C LYS A 66 -21.42 -11.31 -0.61
N GLU A 67 -21.91 -12.49 -0.98
CA GLU A 67 -22.91 -12.64 -2.03
C GLU A 67 -24.17 -11.87 -1.61
N HIS A 68 -24.36 -10.70 -2.20
CA HIS A 68 -25.67 -10.06 -2.32
C HIS A 68 -25.65 -9.11 -3.52
N GLY A 69 -26.39 -9.50 -4.56
CA GLY A 69 -26.75 -8.60 -5.66
C GLY A 69 -25.81 -8.62 -6.86
N LYS A 70 -26.44 -8.84 -8.03
CA LYS A 70 -25.92 -8.84 -9.39
C LYS A 70 -24.69 -7.94 -9.64
N CYS A 71 -23.63 -8.57 -10.14
CA CYS A 71 -22.62 -7.96 -11.02
C CYS A 71 -21.92 -6.69 -10.52
N ARG A 72 -21.19 -6.76 -9.40
CA ARG A 72 -20.10 -5.81 -9.13
C ARG A 72 -18.77 -6.50 -9.37
N VAL A 73 -18.16 -6.20 -10.51
CA VAL A 73 -16.74 -6.52 -10.74
C VAL A 73 -15.94 -5.77 -9.67
N ILE A 74 -15.35 -6.50 -8.74
CA ILE A 74 -14.45 -5.90 -7.74
C ILE A 74 -13.17 -5.55 -8.50
N ASN A 75 -12.90 -4.27 -8.67
CA ASN A 75 -11.68 -3.80 -9.32
C ASN A 75 -10.71 -3.31 -8.25
N GLN A 76 -9.52 -3.92 -8.16
CA GLN A 76 -8.45 -3.43 -7.31
C GLN A 76 -7.62 -2.43 -8.11
N ILE A 77 -7.87 -1.13 -7.93
CA ILE A 77 -7.08 -0.04 -8.55
C ILE A 77 -6.41 0.86 -7.51
N ASP A 78 -6.85 0.73 -6.26
CA ASP A 78 -6.24 1.36 -5.11
C ASP A 78 -5.14 0.46 -4.52
N TYR A 79 -3.94 1.01 -4.34
CA TYR A 79 -2.81 0.27 -3.78
C TYR A 79 -2.16 1.00 -2.62
N VAL A 80 -1.41 0.25 -1.82
CA VAL A 80 -0.49 0.79 -0.82
C VAL A 80 0.90 0.30 -1.17
N LEU A 81 1.79 1.24 -1.45
CA LEU A 81 3.20 1.02 -1.71
C LEU A 81 4.01 1.53 -0.52
N ILE A 82 5.10 0.84 -0.22
CA ILE A 82 6.04 1.25 0.84
C ILE A 82 7.47 1.03 0.37
N SER A 83 8.41 1.79 0.94
CA SER A 83 9.83 1.50 0.76
C SER A 83 10.14 0.05 1.15
N ARG A 84 10.89 -0.65 0.30
CA ARG A 84 11.21 -2.07 0.49
C ARG A 84 11.90 -2.35 1.81
N ARG A 85 12.72 -1.40 2.27
CA ARG A 85 13.40 -1.46 3.57
C ARG A 85 12.46 -1.52 4.77
N GLN A 86 11.28 -0.91 4.67
CA GLN A 86 10.28 -0.83 5.76
C GLN A 86 9.04 -1.64 5.42
N GLU A 87 9.16 -2.59 4.49
CA GLU A 87 8.07 -3.45 4.09
C GLU A 87 7.38 -4.13 5.30
N SER A 88 8.17 -4.52 6.30
CA SER A 88 7.70 -5.21 7.52
C SER A 88 6.89 -4.31 8.46
N SER A 89 6.94 -2.99 8.27
CA SER A 89 6.25 -2.01 9.10
C SER A 89 4.76 -1.96 8.80
N ILE A 90 4.33 -2.34 7.58
CA ILE A 90 2.91 -2.55 7.28
C ILE A 90 2.53 -3.99 7.63
N ILE A 91 1.67 -4.12 8.64
CA ILE A 91 1.23 -5.43 9.17
C ILE A 91 -0.05 -5.94 8.52
N ASP A 92 -0.89 -5.04 8.01
CA ASP A 92 -2.20 -5.37 7.45
C ASP A 92 -2.64 -4.28 6.47
N VAL A 93 -3.31 -4.68 5.38
CA VAL A 93 -3.93 -3.77 4.43
C VAL A 93 -5.32 -4.31 4.10
N GLY A 94 -6.35 -3.52 4.37
CA GLY A 94 -7.74 -3.89 4.15
C GLY A 94 -8.51 -2.82 3.38
N SER A 95 -9.72 -3.17 2.98
CA SER A 95 -10.69 -2.24 2.38
C SER A 95 -11.89 -2.14 3.33
N ALA A 96 -12.35 -0.93 3.59
CA ALA A 96 -13.52 -0.65 4.42
C ALA A 96 -14.61 0.02 3.57
N ARG A 97 -15.87 -0.26 3.90
CA ARG A 97 -16.99 0.55 3.39
C ARG A 97 -17.00 1.86 4.16
N GLY A 98 -16.91 2.98 3.45
CA GLY A 98 -17.06 4.30 4.05
C GLY A 98 -18.49 4.56 4.53
N PRO A 99 -18.69 5.52 5.46
CA PRO A 99 -20.02 5.94 5.90
C PRO A 99 -20.80 6.71 4.82
N ASN A 100 -20.11 7.31 3.83
CA ASN A 100 -20.75 7.98 2.68
C ASN A 100 -20.95 6.98 1.54
N CYS A 101 -22.21 6.66 1.28
CA CYS A 101 -22.66 5.65 0.31
C CYS A 101 -22.59 6.07 -1.17
N ASP A 102 -22.02 7.23 -1.48
CA ASP A 102 -22.09 7.84 -2.82
C ASP A 102 -20.78 7.79 -3.63
N SER A 103 -19.69 7.28 -3.05
CA SER A 103 -18.50 6.91 -3.82
C SER A 103 -18.55 5.44 -4.20
N ASP A 104 -18.20 5.15 -5.45
CA ASP A 104 -17.99 3.80 -5.96
C ASP A 104 -16.67 3.17 -5.50
N HIS A 105 -15.79 3.94 -4.86
CA HIS A 105 -14.51 3.47 -4.29
C HIS A 105 -14.65 2.98 -2.84
N TYR A 106 -13.95 1.89 -2.52
CA TYR A 106 -13.78 1.43 -1.15
C TYR A 106 -12.63 2.18 -0.48
N VAL A 107 -12.79 2.56 0.78
CA VAL A 107 -11.70 3.19 1.54
C VAL A 107 -10.62 2.15 1.80
N VAL A 108 -9.37 2.44 1.42
CA VAL A 108 -8.23 1.59 1.75
C VAL A 108 -7.70 1.94 3.13
N ARG A 109 -7.46 0.91 3.96
CA ARG A 109 -6.92 1.04 5.31
C ARG A 109 -5.63 0.24 5.41
N ALA A 110 -4.53 0.88 5.81
CA ALA A 110 -3.30 0.21 6.20
C ALA A 110 -3.11 0.26 7.72
N LYS A 111 -2.61 -0.83 8.32
CA LYS A 111 -2.09 -0.83 9.68
C LYS A 111 -0.57 -0.80 9.62
N PHE A 112 -0.01 0.20 10.28
CA PHE A 112 1.42 0.49 10.30
C PHE A 112 1.96 0.39 11.72
N LYS A 113 3.14 -0.21 11.88
CA LYS A 113 3.83 -0.40 13.16
C LYS A 113 5.29 -0.02 12.99
N GLU A 114 5.71 1.01 13.73
CA GLU A 114 7.11 1.44 13.79
C GLU A 114 7.55 1.75 15.21
N ARG A 115 8.87 1.70 15.42
CA ARG A 115 9.51 2.11 16.67
C ARG A 115 10.15 3.47 16.48
N MET A 116 9.57 4.49 17.10
CA MET A 116 10.15 5.83 17.07
C MET A 116 11.32 5.95 18.05
N ALA A 117 12.41 6.60 17.61
CA ALA A 117 13.44 7.08 18.51
C ALA A 117 12.93 8.29 19.29
N ARG A 118 13.40 8.47 20.53
CA ARG A 118 13.15 9.71 21.26
C ARG A 118 13.90 10.83 20.56
N ALA A 119 13.20 11.90 20.19
CA ALA A 119 13.85 13.14 19.84
C ALA A 119 14.55 13.66 21.10
N GLU A 120 15.88 13.76 21.09
CA GLU A 120 16.56 14.64 22.04
C GLU A 120 16.12 16.05 21.69
N CYS A 121 15.22 16.63 22.49
CA CYS A 121 15.04 18.07 22.46
C CYS A 121 16.42 18.65 22.77
N ALA A 122 17.07 19.26 21.78
CA ALA A 122 18.26 20.05 22.00
C ALA A 122 17.91 21.08 23.08
N GLN A 123 18.32 20.82 24.32
CA GLN A 123 18.20 21.81 25.37
C GLN A 123 19.09 22.96 24.90
N GLY A 124 18.46 24.05 24.46
CA GLY A 124 19.16 25.27 24.12
C GLY A 124 20.08 25.67 25.27
N PRO A 125 21.22 26.33 24.98
CA PRO A 125 22.22 26.63 26.00
C PRO A 125 21.56 27.31 27.20
N ARG A 126 21.71 26.71 28.39
CA ARG A 126 21.34 27.35 29.65
C ARG A 126 22.17 28.62 29.76
N LYS A 127 21.55 29.77 29.52
CA LYS A 127 22.15 31.06 29.84
C LYS A 127 22.25 31.13 31.36
N HIS A 128 23.46 31.01 31.88
CA HIS A 128 23.76 31.42 33.25
C HIS A 128 23.74 32.95 33.27
N ILE A 129 22.85 33.51 34.09
CA ILE A 129 22.83 34.93 34.47
C ILE A 129 23.83 35.11 35.60
#